data_AF-A0A2P6VMD5-F1
#
_entry.id   AF-A0A2P6VMD5-F1
#
_cell.length_a   1.000
_cell.length_b   1.000
_cell.length_c   1.000
_cell.angle_alpha   90.00
_cell.angle_beta   90.00
_cell.angle_gamma   90.00
#
_symmetry.space_group_name_H-M   'P 1'
#
loop_
_entity.id
_entity.type
_entity.pdbx_description
1 polymer ?
#
loop_
_entity_poly.entity_id
_entity_poly.type
_entity_poly.pdbx_seq_one_letter_code
_entity_poly.pdbx_strand_id
1 'polypeptide(L)'
;MSGEAPPQQPGFLQRTLHRVEDAWFASAEKTRCWSFDVKDEGGGEESVRRMNAVRLATGALLPSPGLGVYRSAAGGECLAAVASALRLGYRHIDTAQLYGNEGDVGRAVAESGLRREEVFITTKIWTSNWGYDACRASLRQSLAELGTPYADLVLLHAPGDPATRADTWRALEDAAKEGQARAIGVSNFGIAHLQKLAQTATIKPAVNQIELHPWLQRRELVDFCRQQGMAYSPLAKAQKLSDLTIAGIAQRMGVTPAQVLIRWSMQKGFVPLPKSNHPERQQTNLDVFRFELCSDDVAALDRLEEGLVTGWDPIAMHDV
;
A
#
# COMPACT_ATOMS: atom_id res chain seq x y z
N MET A 1 -16.20 33.75 -26.06
CA MET A 1 -15.59 32.44 -26.38
C MET A 1 -15.34 31.73 -25.06
N SER A 2 -16.33 30.93 -24.65
CA SER A 2 -16.33 30.11 -23.45
C SER A 2 -15.37 28.94 -23.66
N GLY A 3 -14.27 28.90 -22.91
CA GLY A 3 -13.35 27.76 -22.88
C GLY A 3 -13.91 26.70 -21.95
N GLU A 4 -14.27 25.56 -22.50
CA GLU A 4 -14.70 24.37 -21.74
C GLU A 4 -13.56 23.87 -20.84
N ALA A 5 -13.89 23.57 -19.60
CA ALA A 5 -13.02 22.84 -18.69
C ALA A 5 -12.79 21.41 -19.23
N PRO A 6 -11.59 20.84 -19.05
CA PRO A 6 -11.31 19.46 -19.48
C PRO A 6 -12.27 18.48 -18.76
N PRO A 7 -12.63 17.35 -19.41
CA PRO A 7 -13.62 16.42 -18.89
C PRO A 7 -13.18 15.86 -17.54
N GLN A 8 -14.08 15.96 -16.56
CA GLN A 8 -13.93 15.32 -15.26
C GLN A 8 -13.82 13.81 -15.47
N GLN A 9 -12.75 13.20 -14.98
CA GLN A 9 -12.69 11.74 -14.86
C GLN A 9 -13.84 11.28 -13.95
N PRO A 10 -14.52 10.16 -14.26
CA PRO A 10 -15.71 9.73 -13.54
C PRO A 10 -15.41 9.50 -12.06
N GLY A 11 -15.97 10.43 -11.28
CA GLY A 11 -16.48 10.33 -9.91
C GLY A 11 -15.79 9.34 -8.98
N PHE A 12 -14.88 9.86 -8.16
CA PHE A 12 -14.94 9.48 -6.76
C PHE A 12 -16.38 9.74 -6.28
N LEU A 13 -17.01 8.75 -5.66
CA LEU A 13 -18.28 8.93 -4.96
C LEU A 13 -18.23 10.18 -4.10
N GLN A 14 -19.37 10.86 -4.02
CA GLN A 14 -19.72 11.82 -2.98
C GLN A 14 -19.64 11.14 -1.60
N ARG A 15 -18.44 10.81 -1.14
CA ARG A 15 -18.15 10.54 0.27
C ARG A 15 -17.84 11.88 0.90
N THR A 16 -18.37 12.14 2.09
CA THR A 16 -17.91 13.28 2.88
C THR A 16 -16.44 13.02 3.20
N LEU A 17 -15.56 13.63 2.41
CA LEU A 17 -14.13 13.57 2.64
C LEU A 17 -13.83 14.51 3.80
N HIS A 18 -13.58 13.92 4.96
CA HIS A 18 -13.07 14.68 6.08
C HIS A 18 -11.56 14.79 5.89
N ARG A 19 -11.09 16.02 5.66
CA ARG A 19 -9.68 16.31 5.87
C ARG A 19 -9.38 15.95 7.32
N VAL A 20 -8.36 15.13 7.56
CA VAL A 20 -7.93 14.85 8.92
C VAL A 20 -7.31 16.16 9.45
N GLU A 21 -8.05 16.89 10.30
CA GLU A 21 -7.58 18.13 10.94
C GLU A 21 -6.55 17.86 12.05
N ASP A 22 -6.42 16.59 12.44
CA ASP A 22 -5.61 16.18 13.57
C ASP A 22 -4.10 16.40 13.38
N ALA A 23 -3.42 16.62 14.49
CA ALA A 23 -2.02 17.05 14.57
C ALA A 23 -0.97 15.99 14.14
N TRP A 24 -1.37 14.79 13.71
CA TRP A 24 -0.53 13.60 13.48
C TRP A 24 0.66 13.77 12.53
N PHE A 25 0.56 14.71 11.59
CA PHE A 25 1.49 14.82 10.47
C PHE A 25 2.26 16.14 10.53
N ALA A 26 3.55 16.13 10.18
CA ALA A 26 4.27 17.37 9.89
C ALA A 26 3.50 18.15 8.81
N SER A 27 3.54 19.49 8.82
CA SER A 27 2.59 20.35 8.11
C SER A 27 2.38 20.04 6.61
N ALA A 28 3.36 19.44 5.92
CA ALA A 28 3.24 18.97 4.53
C ALA A 28 2.51 17.63 4.38
N GLU A 29 2.63 16.71 5.34
CA GLU A 29 2.00 15.39 5.34
C GLU A 29 0.50 15.46 5.69
N LYS A 30 0.07 16.49 6.46
CA LYS A 30 -1.37 16.75 6.78
C LYS A 30 -2.28 16.88 5.55
N THR A 31 -1.74 17.29 4.40
CA THR A 31 -2.51 17.43 3.16
C THR A 31 -2.78 16.12 2.43
N ARG A 32 -2.11 15.03 2.85
CA ARG A 32 -2.22 13.73 2.18
C ARG A 32 -3.09 12.75 2.93
N CYS A 33 -3.44 12.99 4.20
CA CYS A 33 -4.27 12.08 4.98
C CYS A 33 -5.74 12.47 5.01
N TRP A 34 -6.58 11.56 4.53
CA TRP A 34 -8.03 11.70 4.41
C TRP A 34 -8.70 10.60 5.20
N SER A 35 -9.80 10.91 5.89
CA SER A 35 -10.67 9.88 6.44
C SER A 35 -11.96 9.75 5.64
N PHE A 36 -12.40 8.52 5.41
CA PHE A 36 -13.73 8.24 4.88
C PHE A 36 -14.46 7.22 5.73
N ASP A 37 -15.78 7.34 5.69
CA ASP A 37 -16.73 6.56 6.47
C ASP A 37 -16.87 5.14 5.91
N VAL A 38 -16.75 4.14 6.78
CA VAL A 38 -17.00 2.73 6.49
C VAL A 38 -18.17 2.27 7.34
N LYS A 39 -19.21 1.69 6.71
CA LYS A 39 -20.34 1.09 7.43
C LYS A 39 -19.86 -0.16 8.19
N ASP A 40 -20.13 -0.21 9.49
CA ASP A 40 -19.98 -1.40 10.31
C ASP A 40 -21.27 -2.24 10.22
N GLU A 41 -21.17 -3.52 9.89
CA GLU A 41 -22.34 -4.42 9.86
C GLU A 41 -22.56 -5.15 11.21
N GLY A 42 -21.73 -4.86 12.23
CA GLY A 42 -21.67 -5.61 13.48
C GLY A 42 -22.45 -5.07 14.68
N GLY A 43 -23.15 -3.93 14.56
CA GLY A 43 -23.89 -3.32 15.68
C GLY A 43 -25.11 -2.57 15.18
N GLY A 44 -26.25 -2.72 15.85
CA GLY A 44 -27.43 -1.89 15.57
C GLY A 44 -27.09 -0.40 15.66
N GLU A 45 -27.65 0.38 14.73
CA GLU A 45 -27.31 1.76 14.34
C GLU A 45 -26.04 1.90 13.48
N GLU A 46 -26.15 2.72 12.42
CA GLU A 46 -25.11 3.00 11.42
C GLU A 46 -23.83 3.55 12.05
N SER A 47 -23.00 2.68 12.62
CA SER A 47 -21.69 3.08 13.11
C SER A 47 -20.73 3.23 11.93
N VAL A 48 -20.06 4.38 11.92
CA VAL A 48 -19.19 4.84 10.86
C VAL A 48 -17.74 4.81 11.38
N ARG A 49 -16.87 4.03 10.74
CA ARG A 49 -15.43 4.05 11.03
C ARG A 49 -14.70 4.98 10.06
N ARG A 50 -13.85 5.87 10.58
CA ARG A 50 -12.93 6.69 9.78
C ARG A 50 -11.69 5.90 9.39
N MET A 51 -11.50 5.65 8.10
CA MET A 51 -10.29 5.02 7.55
C MET A 51 -9.34 6.07 6.99
N ASN A 52 -8.09 6.13 7.46
CA ASN A 52 -7.09 7.04 6.88
C ASN A 52 -6.70 6.61 5.46
N ALA A 53 -6.34 7.56 4.61
CA ALA A 53 -5.84 7.30 3.26
C ALA A 53 -4.77 8.30 2.87
N VAL A 54 -3.77 7.88 2.10
CA VAL A 54 -2.74 8.75 1.53
C VAL A 54 -3.16 9.18 0.13
N ARG A 55 -3.18 10.49 -0.14
CA ARG A 55 -3.44 11.02 -1.48
C ARG A 55 -2.21 10.83 -2.37
N LEU A 56 -2.36 10.02 -3.41
CA LEU A 56 -1.35 9.80 -4.43
C LEU A 56 -1.25 11.01 -5.36
N ALA A 57 -0.14 11.11 -6.11
CA ALA A 57 0.06 12.16 -7.10
C ALA A 57 -1.03 12.17 -8.20
N THR A 58 -1.63 11.02 -8.49
CA THR A 58 -2.77 10.88 -9.40
C THR A 58 -4.08 11.46 -8.83
N GLY A 59 -4.11 11.77 -7.54
CA GLY A 59 -5.30 12.19 -6.80
C GLY A 59 -6.11 11.06 -6.19
N ALA A 60 -5.79 9.79 -6.52
CA ALA A 60 -6.38 8.63 -5.87
C ALA A 60 -6.06 8.60 -4.36
N LEU A 61 -6.99 8.10 -3.56
CA LEU A 61 -6.80 7.90 -2.12
C LEU A 61 -6.41 6.45 -1.86
N LEU A 62 -5.22 6.23 -1.30
CA LEU A 62 -4.67 4.93 -0.92
C LEU A 62 -5.02 4.62 0.55
N PRO A 63 -5.97 3.74 0.86
CA PRO A 63 -6.38 3.47 2.25
C PRO A 63 -5.27 2.85 3.09
N SER A 64 -5.24 3.19 4.38
CA SER A 64 -4.19 2.83 5.34
C SER A 64 -4.75 2.59 6.75
N PRO A 65 -4.43 1.45 7.39
CA PRO A 65 -3.59 0.36 6.89
C PRO A 65 -4.28 -0.48 5.80
N GLY A 66 -3.49 -1.19 4.99
CA GLY A 66 -3.98 -2.20 4.04
C GLY A 66 -3.71 -3.62 4.50
N LEU A 67 -4.33 -4.62 3.87
CA LEU A 67 -4.03 -6.03 4.08
C LEU A 67 -3.10 -6.54 2.98
N GLY A 68 -1.89 -6.97 3.34
CA GLY A 68 -1.05 -7.76 2.45
C GLY A 68 -1.43 -9.25 2.48
N VAL A 69 -1.45 -9.92 1.33
CA VAL A 69 -1.77 -11.37 1.23
C VAL A 69 -0.59 -12.24 0.80
N TYR A 70 0.63 -11.75 0.94
CA TYR A 70 1.84 -12.56 0.72
C TYR A 70 1.84 -13.77 1.66
N ARG A 71 2.06 -14.98 1.11
CA ARG A 71 1.98 -16.27 1.82
C ARG A 71 0.60 -16.55 2.45
N SER A 72 -0.46 -16.02 1.87
CA SER A 72 -1.80 -16.57 2.04
C SER A 72 -2.02 -17.55 0.90
N ALA A 73 -2.14 -18.84 1.19
CA ALA A 73 -2.26 -19.87 0.16
C ALA A 73 -3.53 -19.65 -0.67
N ALA A 74 -3.41 -19.83 -1.99
CA ALA A 74 -4.56 -19.85 -2.87
C ALA A 74 -5.41 -21.10 -2.62
N GLY A 75 -6.68 -21.06 -3.02
CA GLY A 75 -7.61 -22.19 -2.87
C GLY A 75 -8.41 -22.16 -1.57
N GLY A 76 -8.54 -20.98 -0.94
CA GLY A 76 -9.48 -20.76 0.17
C GLY A 76 -8.91 -19.98 1.35
N GLU A 77 -7.62 -20.14 1.67
CA GLU A 77 -7.01 -19.40 2.79
C GLU A 77 -6.94 -17.89 2.48
N CYS A 78 -6.44 -17.53 1.30
CA CYS A 78 -6.41 -16.13 0.85
C CYS A 78 -7.84 -15.55 0.73
N LEU A 79 -8.78 -16.31 0.15
CA LEU A 79 -10.17 -15.88 0.02
C LEU A 79 -10.77 -15.57 1.40
N ALA A 80 -10.63 -16.48 2.36
CA ALA A 80 -11.15 -16.29 3.71
C ALA A 80 -10.51 -15.09 4.42
N ALA A 81 -9.19 -14.90 4.27
CA ALA A 81 -8.46 -13.79 4.86
C ALA A 81 -8.90 -12.42 4.29
N VAL A 82 -9.11 -12.33 2.98
CA VAL A 82 -9.59 -11.09 2.34
C VAL A 82 -11.05 -10.83 2.71
N ALA A 83 -11.90 -11.85 2.67
CA ALA A 83 -13.31 -11.72 3.03
C ALA A 83 -13.49 -11.25 4.49
N SER A 84 -12.71 -11.79 5.43
CA SER A 84 -12.75 -11.32 6.83
C SER A 84 -12.24 -9.89 6.95
N ALA A 85 -11.16 -9.53 6.27
CA ALA A 85 -10.63 -8.17 6.31
C ALA A 85 -11.64 -7.14 5.76
N LEU A 86 -12.31 -7.43 4.64
CA LEU A 86 -13.33 -6.54 4.08
C LEU A 86 -14.51 -6.34 5.05
N ARG A 87 -14.98 -7.41 5.71
CA ARG A 87 -16.02 -7.33 6.76
C ARG A 87 -15.59 -6.49 7.96
N LEU A 88 -14.31 -6.57 8.36
CA LEU A 88 -13.75 -5.78 9.46
C LEU A 88 -13.53 -4.29 9.11
N GLY A 89 -13.63 -3.93 7.83
CA GLY A 89 -13.52 -2.55 7.36
C GLY A 89 -12.24 -2.23 6.58
N TYR A 90 -11.39 -3.20 6.25
CA TYR A 90 -10.28 -2.95 5.32
C TYR A 90 -10.84 -2.55 3.95
N ARG A 91 -10.17 -1.61 3.29
CA ARG A 91 -10.49 -1.16 1.94
C ARG A 91 -9.27 -1.08 1.03
N HIS A 92 -8.15 -1.67 1.45
CA HIS A 92 -6.94 -1.78 0.64
C HIS A 92 -6.40 -3.21 0.76
N ILE A 93 -6.32 -3.92 -0.36
CA ILE A 93 -5.79 -5.28 -0.46
C ILE A 93 -4.57 -5.26 -1.38
N ASP A 94 -3.44 -5.77 -0.90
CA ASP A 94 -2.19 -5.86 -1.64
C ASP A 94 -1.85 -7.34 -1.96
N THR A 95 -1.83 -7.65 -3.26
CA THR A 95 -1.44 -8.95 -3.82
C THR A 95 -0.34 -8.78 -4.88
N ALA A 96 0.06 -9.85 -5.55
CA ALA A 96 0.99 -9.86 -6.68
C ALA A 96 0.89 -11.18 -7.45
N GLN A 97 1.31 -11.15 -8.71
CA GLN A 97 1.43 -12.36 -9.56
C GLN A 97 2.23 -13.48 -8.90
N LEU A 98 3.37 -13.12 -8.29
CA LEU A 98 4.23 -14.08 -7.60
C LEU A 98 3.50 -14.84 -6.47
N TYR A 99 2.47 -14.24 -5.87
CA TYR A 99 1.79 -14.84 -4.73
C TYR A 99 0.82 -15.95 -5.17
N GLY A 100 0.45 -15.97 -6.44
CA GLY A 100 -0.42 -16.98 -7.04
C GLY A 100 -1.85 -16.99 -6.47
N ASN A 101 -2.30 -15.87 -5.87
CA ASN A 101 -3.57 -15.78 -5.16
C ASN A 101 -4.47 -14.61 -5.61
N GLU A 102 -4.20 -14.02 -6.78
CA GLU A 102 -5.00 -12.93 -7.34
C GLU A 102 -6.47 -13.36 -7.56
N GLY A 103 -6.69 -14.59 -8.01
CA GLY A 103 -8.04 -15.17 -8.16
C GLY A 103 -8.85 -15.19 -6.86
N ASP A 104 -8.21 -15.53 -5.74
CA ASP A 104 -8.88 -15.55 -4.43
C ASP A 104 -9.22 -14.13 -3.94
N VAL A 105 -8.34 -13.16 -4.20
CA VAL A 105 -8.59 -11.74 -3.91
C VAL A 105 -9.78 -11.23 -4.70
N GLY A 106 -9.79 -11.47 -6.03
CA GLY A 106 -10.87 -11.06 -6.92
C GLY A 106 -12.22 -11.61 -6.49
N ARG A 107 -12.28 -12.91 -6.20
CA ARG A 107 -13.48 -13.58 -5.69
C ARG A 107 -13.96 -13.01 -4.36
N ALA A 108 -13.07 -12.83 -3.39
CA ALA A 108 -13.45 -12.27 -2.09
C ALA A 108 -14.02 -10.84 -2.21
N VAL A 109 -13.49 -10.02 -3.12
CA VAL A 109 -14.03 -8.68 -3.39
C VAL A 109 -15.40 -8.78 -4.05
N ALA A 110 -15.57 -9.62 -5.07
CA ALA A 110 -16.85 -9.82 -5.75
C ALA A 110 -17.94 -10.36 -4.82
N GLU A 111 -17.59 -11.28 -3.92
CA GLU A 111 -18.50 -11.90 -2.95
C GLU A 111 -18.77 -11.00 -1.72
N SER A 112 -18.05 -9.88 -1.57
CA SER A 112 -18.15 -9.02 -0.37
C SER A 112 -19.41 -8.15 -0.29
N GLY A 113 -20.13 -7.98 -1.41
CA GLY A 113 -21.25 -7.03 -1.51
C GLY A 113 -20.84 -5.55 -1.61
N LEU A 114 -19.54 -5.23 -1.52
CA LEU A 114 -19.02 -3.88 -1.73
C LEU A 114 -18.95 -3.55 -3.22
N ARG A 115 -19.14 -2.28 -3.59
CA ARG A 115 -18.87 -1.87 -4.97
C ARG A 115 -17.36 -1.90 -5.22
N ARG A 116 -16.98 -2.22 -6.45
CA ARG A 116 -15.57 -2.39 -6.83
C ARG A 116 -14.74 -1.15 -6.52
N GLU A 117 -15.28 0.05 -6.76
CA GLU A 117 -14.62 1.33 -6.48
C GLU A 117 -14.43 1.63 -4.98
N GLU A 118 -15.01 0.82 -4.09
CA GLU A 118 -14.85 0.98 -2.65
C GLU A 118 -13.64 0.23 -2.11
N VAL A 119 -13.09 -0.72 -2.87
CA VAL A 119 -11.93 -1.52 -2.48
C VAL A 119 -10.75 -1.15 -3.36
N PHE A 120 -9.65 -0.72 -2.76
CA PHE A 120 -8.39 -0.44 -3.44
C PHE A 120 -7.57 -1.72 -3.59
N ILE A 121 -7.34 -2.17 -4.82
CA ILE A 121 -6.53 -3.37 -5.11
C ILE A 121 -5.18 -2.97 -5.67
N THR A 122 -4.12 -3.40 -4.99
CA THR A 122 -2.74 -3.32 -5.48
C THR A 122 -2.29 -4.69 -6.00
N THR A 123 -1.76 -4.75 -7.22
CA THR A 123 -1.04 -5.94 -7.74
C THR A 123 0.31 -5.56 -8.35
N LYS A 124 1.14 -6.55 -8.69
CA LYS A 124 2.53 -6.35 -9.09
C LYS A 124 2.95 -7.25 -10.24
N ILE A 125 3.60 -6.65 -11.23
CA ILE A 125 4.24 -7.35 -12.36
C ILE A 125 5.56 -7.95 -11.87
N TRP A 126 5.69 -9.27 -11.97
CA TRP A 126 6.92 -9.97 -11.60
C TRP A 126 8.06 -9.70 -12.59
N THR A 127 9.31 -9.81 -12.13
CA THR A 127 10.51 -9.43 -12.90
C THR A 127 10.68 -10.24 -14.18
N SER A 128 10.21 -11.50 -14.22
CA SER A 128 10.24 -12.34 -15.43
C SER A 128 9.31 -11.87 -16.55
N ASN A 129 8.38 -10.96 -16.24
CA ASN A 129 7.40 -10.41 -17.18
C ASN A 129 7.76 -8.99 -17.65
N TRP A 130 9.01 -8.57 -17.45
CA TRP A 130 9.52 -7.30 -17.97
C TRP A 130 9.69 -7.34 -19.50
N GLY A 131 9.67 -6.16 -20.11
CA GLY A 131 9.50 -5.94 -21.54
C GLY A 131 8.08 -5.45 -21.86
N TYR A 132 7.92 -4.66 -22.92
CA TYR A 132 6.66 -3.98 -23.20
C TYR A 132 5.49 -4.98 -23.38
N ASP A 133 5.59 -5.90 -24.35
CA ASP A 133 4.50 -6.84 -24.66
C ASP A 133 4.26 -7.85 -23.53
N ALA A 134 5.34 -8.33 -22.91
CA ALA A 134 5.28 -9.24 -21.76
C ALA A 134 4.54 -8.59 -20.58
N CYS A 135 4.87 -7.33 -20.26
CA CYS A 135 4.21 -6.58 -19.20
C CYS A 135 2.72 -6.36 -19.51
N ARG A 136 2.38 -5.99 -20.75
CA ARG A 136 0.97 -5.81 -21.17
C ARG A 136 0.17 -7.12 -21.10
N ALA A 137 0.75 -8.23 -21.56
CA ALA A 137 0.12 -9.55 -21.46
C ALA A 137 -0.07 -9.97 -20.00
N SER A 138 0.96 -9.77 -19.19
CA SER A 138 0.99 -10.11 -17.77
C SER A 138 -0.04 -9.31 -16.96
N LEU A 139 -0.18 -8.00 -17.21
CA LEU A 139 -1.23 -7.20 -16.57
C LEU A 139 -2.63 -7.68 -16.95
N ARG A 140 -2.88 -8.01 -18.23
CA ARG A 140 -4.18 -8.57 -18.66
C ARG A 140 -4.50 -9.86 -17.93
N GLN A 141 -3.51 -10.73 -17.71
CA GLN A 141 -3.69 -11.95 -16.91
C GLN A 141 -4.08 -11.61 -15.47
N SER A 142 -3.35 -10.73 -14.79
CA SER A 142 -3.69 -10.32 -13.42
C SER A 142 -5.11 -9.74 -13.31
N LEU A 143 -5.52 -8.90 -14.26
CA LEU A 143 -6.89 -8.34 -14.29
C LEU A 143 -7.95 -9.42 -14.53
N ALA A 144 -7.65 -10.41 -15.37
CA ALA A 144 -8.53 -11.57 -15.59
C ALA A 144 -8.65 -12.45 -14.34
N GLU A 145 -7.54 -12.73 -13.65
CA GLU A 145 -7.53 -13.47 -12.38
C GLU A 145 -8.30 -12.72 -11.29
N LEU A 146 -8.05 -11.42 -11.13
CA LEU A 146 -8.79 -10.56 -10.21
C LEU A 146 -10.28 -10.40 -10.59
N GLY A 147 -10.68 -10.76 -11.81
CA GLY A 147 -12.06 -10.62 -12.28
C GLY A 147 -12.53 -9.16 -12.38
N THR A 148 -11.63 -8.23 -12.69
CA THR A 148 -11.91 -6.79 -12.68
C THR A 148 -11.25 -6.07 -13.85
N PRO A 149 -11.86 -5.01 -14.43
CA PRO A 149 -11.29 -4.31 -15.58
C PRO A 149 -10.08 -3.42 -15.22
N TYR A 150 -9.84 -3.14 -13.94
CA TYR A 150 -8.73 -2.30 -13.50
C TYR A 150 -8.18 -2.72 -12.12
N ALA A 151 -6.89 -2.44 -11.91
CA ALA A 151 -6.29 -2.38 -10.59
C ALA A 151 -6.12 -0.92 -10.16
N ASP A 152 -6.25 -0.65 -8.86
CA ASP A 152 -6.12 0.71 -8.33
C ASP A 152 -4.65 1.15 -8.31
N LEU A 153 -3.75 0.20 -8.09
CA LEU A 153 -2.30 0.39 -8.18
C LEU A 153 -1.63 -0.83 -8.82
N VAL A 154 -0.83 -0.61 -9.86
CA VAL A 154 0.04 -1.64 -10.45
C VAL A 154 1.49 -1.28 -10.20
N LEU A 155 2.24 -2.19 -9.58
CA LEU A 155 3.66 -1.99 -9.26
C LEU A 155 4.55 -2.87 -10.13
N LEU A 156 5.74 -2.38 -10.49
CA LEU A 156 6.85 -3.28 -10.79
C LEU A 156 7.34 -3.90 -9.47
N HIS A 157 7.31 -5.23 -9.32
CA HIS A 157 7.50 -5.89 -8.01
C HIS A 157 8.90 -5.70 -7.41
N ALA A 158 9.93 -5.69 -8.26
CA ALA A 158 11.32 -5.42 -7.92
C ALA A 158 12.02 -4.90 -9.17
N PRO A 159 13.23 -4.31 -9.05
CA PRO A 159 14.05 -4.05 -10.22
C PRO A 159 14.29 -5.37 -10.96
N GLY A 160 13.90 -5.46 -12.23
CA GLY A 160 14.25 -6.55 -13.15
C GLY A 160 15.40 -6.12 -14.06
N ASP A 161 15.50 -6.75 -15.23
CA ASP A 161 16.56 -6.47 -16.21
C ASP A 161 16.59 -4.97 -16.61
N PRO A 162 17.70 -4.24 -16.35
CA PRO A 162 17.84 -2.84 -16.75
C PRO A 162 17.57 -2.58 -18.24
N ALA A 163 17.89 -3.53 -19.12
CA ALA A 163 17.72 -3.40 -20.56
C ALA A 163 16.24 -3.27 -20.98
N THR A 164 15.33 -3.84 -20.19
CA THR A 164 13.88 -3.84 -20.49
C THR A 164 13.09 -2.84 -19.64
N ARG A 165 13.75 -2.12 -18.72
CA ARG A 165 13.08 -1.23 -17.76
C ARG A 165 12.23 -0.15 -18.42
N ALA A 166 12.78 0.56 -19.41
CA ALA A 166 12.10 1.66 -20.08
C ALA A 166 10.83 1.18 -20.81
N ASP A 167 10.94 0.05 -21.51
CA ASP A 167 9.83 -0.59 -22.22
C ASP A 167 8.76 -1.11 -21.25
N THR A 168 9.16 -1.72 -20.13
CA THR A 168 8.24 -2.19 -19.09
C THR A 168 7.47 -1.04 -18.46
N TRP A 169 8.15 0.08 -18.17
CA TRP A 169 7.49 1.25 -17.61
C TRP A 169 6.53 1.88 -18.62
N ARG A 170 6.95 2.03 -19.89
CA ARG A 170 6.06 2.51 -20.97
C ARG A 170 4.78 1.67 -21.06
N ALA A 171 4.88 0.35 -20.92
CA ALA A 171 3.70 -0.53 -20.90
C ALA A 171 2.73 -0.20 -19.75
N LEU A 172 3.25 0.11 -18.55
CA LEU A 172 2.41 0.56 -17.43
C LEU A 172 1.84 1.96 -17.65
N GLU A 173 2.59 2.88 -18.27
CA GLU A 173 2.10 4.21 -18.62
C GLU A 173 0.92 4.14 -19.58
N ASP A 174 0.99 3.30 -20.60
CA ASP A 174 -0.10 3.12 -21.55
C ASP A 174 -1.28 2.38 -20.92
N ALA A 175 -1.03 1.39 -20.07
CA ALA A 175 -2.10 0.76 -19.27
C ALA A 175 -2.82 1.75 -18.35
N ALA A 176 -2.11 2.75 -17.82
CA ALA A 176 -2.70 3.82 -17.02
C ALA A 176 -3.57 4.74 -17.87
N LYS A 177 -3.11 5.13 -19.07
CA LYS A 177 -3.90 5.95 -20.02
C LYS A 177 -5.17 5.22 -20.48
N GLU A 178 -5.09 3.90 -20.61
CA GLU A 178 -6.22 3.03 -20.98
C GLU A 178 -7.16 2.70 -19.81
N GLY A 179 -6.84 3.14 -18.59
CA GLY A 179 -7.67 2.92 -17.40
C GLY A 179 -7.55 1.51 -16.78
N GLN A 180 -6.62 0.68 -17.26
CA GLN A 180 -6.33 -0.65 -16.70
C GLN A 180 -5.59 -0.56 -15.34
N ALA A 181 -4.88 0.54 -15.11
CA ALA A 181 -4.25 0.88 -13.83
C ALA A 181 -4.60 2.32 -13.44
N ARG A 182 -5.23 2.55 -12.29
CA ARG A 182 -5.56 3.93 -11.85
C ARG A 182 -4.32 4.70 -11.38
N ALA A 183 -3.35 3.99 -10.83
CA ALA A 183 -2.04 4.47 -10.50
C ALA A 183 -1.00 3.40 -10.84
N ILE A 184 0.21 3.86 -11.16
CA ILE A 184 1.36 2.99 -11.43
C ILE A 184 2.50 3.37 -10.50
N GLY A 185 3.28 2.38 -10.09
CA GLY A 185 4.37 2.58 -9.17
C GLY A 185 5.43 1.50 -9.26
N VAL A 186 6.33 1.52 -8.30
CA VAL A 186 7.39 0.53 -8.18
C VAL A 186 7.36 -0.06 -6.77
N SER A 187 7.99 -1.21 -6.63
CA SER A 187 8.28 -1.83 -5.35
C SER A 187 9.76 -2.19 -5.36
N ASN A 188 10.42 -2.01 -4.23
CA ASN A 188 11.82 -2.38 -4.02
C ASN A 188 12.85 -1.62 -4.88
N PHE A 189 12.54 -0.40 -5.33
CA PHE A 189 13.49 0.41 -6.09
C PHE A 189 14.34 1.28 -5.16
N GLY A 190 15.66 1.17 -5.29
CA GLY A 190 16.63 2.11 -4.70
C GLY A 190 16.72 3.44 -5.45
N ILE A 191 17.48 4.41 -4.91
CA ILE A 191 17.64 5.75 -5.50
C ILE A 191 18.17 5.67 -6.93
N ALA A 192 19.21 4.87 -7.18
CA ALA A 192 19.82 4.75 -8.50
C ALA A 192 18.84 4.15 -9.54
N HIS A 193 18.06 3.13 -9.15
CA HIS A 193 16.99 2.58 -9.98
C HIS A 193 15.94 3.64 -10.36
N LEU A 194 15.50 4.43 -9.38
CA LEU A 194 14.51 5.51 -9.58
C LEU A 194 15.05 6.61 -10.49
N GLN A 195 16.31 7.01 -10.30
CA GLN A 195 16.98 7.99 -11.15
C GLN A 195 17.09 7.49 -12.59
N LYS A 196 17.42 6.21 -12.79
CA LYS A 196 17.51 5.62 -14.12
C LYS A 196 16.14 5.53 -14.80
N LEU A 197 15.10 5.14 -14.06
CA LEU A 197 13.72 5.13 -14.54
C LEU A 197 13.24 6.53 -14.96
N ALA A 198 13.57 7.55 -14.16
CA ALA A 198 13.17 8.94 -14.42
C ALA A 198 13.74 9.53 -15.72
N GLN A 199 14.77 8.91 -16.32
CA GLN A 199 15.33 9.35 -17.61
C GLN A 199 14.38 9.08 -18.78
N THR A 200 13.49 8.10 -18.67
CA THR A 200 12.59 7.68 -19.75
C THR A 200 11.11 7.76 -19.38
N ALA A 201 10.78 7.83 -18.08
CA ALA A 201 9.41 7.91 -17.60
C ALA A 201 8.73 9.24 -17.98
N THR A 202 7.54 9.15 -18.54
CA THR A 202 6.63 10.28 -18.79
C THR A 202 5.62 10.47 -17.66
N ILE A 203 5.21 9.37 -17.02
CA ILE A 203 4.42 9.35 -15.79
C ILE A 203 5.36 8.90 -14.67
N LYS A 204 5.44 9.72 -13.63
CA LYS A 204 6.25 9.40 -12.45
C LYS A 204 5.59 8.28 -11.63
N PRO A 205 6.37 7.34 -11.05
CA PRO A 205 5.83 6.39 -10.09
C PRO A 205 5.08 7.12 -8.97
N ALA A 206 3.87 6.65 -8.63
CA ALA A 206 3.07 7.23 -7.56
C ALA A 206 3.45 6.66 -6.17
N VAL A 207 4.03 5.45 -6.15
CA VAL A 207 4.36 4.69 -4.94
C VAL A 207 5.71 4.01 -5.14
N ASN A 208 6.51 3.96 -4.08
CA ASN A 208 7.61 3.00 -3.94
C ASN A 208 7.34 2.14 -2.69
N GLN A 209 6.87 0.91 -2.89
CA GLN A 209 6.64 -0.05 -1.81
C GLN A 209 7.96 -0.71 -1.43
N ILE A 210 8.43 -0.57 -0.19
CA ILE A 210 9.76 -1.02 0.22
C ILE A 210 9.70 -1.70 1.59
N GLU A 211 10.63 -2.62 1.85
CA GLU A 211 10.84 -3.09 3.22
C GLU A 211 11.28 -1.91 4.11
N LEU A 212 10.47 -1.66 5.14
CA LEU A 212 10.67 -0.55 6.07
C LEU A 212 10.11 -0.93 7.44
N HIS A 213 10.87 -0.71 8.50
CA HIS A 213 10.48 -0.89 9.90
C HIS A 213 11.51 -0.20 10.82
N PRO A 214 11.32 -0.15 12.15
CA PRO A 214 12.24 0.57 13.03
C PRO A 214 13.72 0.16 12.89
N TRP A 215 13.98 -1.11 12.58
CA TRP A 215 15.34 -1.65 12.36
C TRP A 215 15.90 -1.49 10.93
N LEU A 216 15.10 -0.98 9.99
CA LEU A 216 15.49 -0.71 8.60
C LEU A 216 14.59 0.40 8.05
N GLN A 217 14.98 1.65 8.27
CA GLN A 217 14.15 2.83 7.99
C GLN A 217 14.42 3.42 6.60
N ARG A 218 15.55 3.06 5.98
CA ARG A 218 15.96 3.50 4.63
C ARG A 218 15.82 5.02 4.43
N ARG A 219 16.27 5.81 5.42
CA ARG A 219 15.99 7.26 5.54
C ARG A 219 16.30 8.05 4.27
N GLU A 220 17.46 7.84 3.66
CA GLU A 220 17.85 8.52 2.42
C GLU A 220 16.89 8.22 1.26
N LEU A 221 16.47 6.97 1.10
CA LEU A 221 15.52 6.56 0.06
C LEU A 221 14.13 7.15 0.32
N VAL A 222 13.70 7.16 1.59
CA VAL A 222 12.43 7.80 2.00
C VAL A 222 12.48 9.30 1.69
N ASP A 223 13.54 10.01 2.05
CA ASP A 223 13.63 11.45 1.80
C ASP A 223 13.69 11.75 0.30
N PHE A 224 14.44 10.96 -0.48
CA PHE A 224 14.43 11.05 -1.94
C PHE A 224 13.00 10.88 -2.49
N CYS A 225 12.31 9.81 -2.09
CA CYS A 225 10.97 9.55 -2.60
C CYS A 225 9.97 10.63 -2.18
N ARG A 226 10.16 11.31 -1.03
CA ARG A 226 9.27 12.35 -0.50
C ARG A 226 9.38 13.60 -1.36
N GLN A 227 10.62 13.99 -1.67
CA GLN A 227 10.93 15.06 -2.62
C GLN A 227 10.34 14.74 -4.00
N GLN A 228 10.28 13.45 -4.35
CA GLN A 228 9.66 12.98 -5.57
C GLN A 228 8.12 12.82 -5.47
N GLY A 229 7.49 13.05 -4.32
CA GLY A 229 6.03 12.95 -4.17
C GLY A 229 5.46 11.54 -4.16
N MET A 230 6.29 10.51 -3.96
CA MET A 230 5.87 9.11 -3.87
C MET A 230 5.34 8.77 -2.46
N ALA A 231 4.32 7.89 -2.40
CA ALA A 231 3.88 7.27 -1.16
C ALA A 231 4.70 5.99 -0.86
N TYR A 232 4.65 5.55 0.40
CA TYR A 232 5.41 4.40 0.90
C TYR A 232 4.48 3.34 1.41
N SER A 233 4.86 2.09 1.20
CA SER A 233 4.13 0.99 1.78
C SER A 233 5.11 -0.03 2.36
N PRO A 234 5.23 -0.10 3.70
CA PRO A 234 6.15 -1.00 4.37
C PRO A 234 5.81 -2.47 4.21
N LEU A 235 6.81 -3.27 3.84
CA LEU A 235 6.79 -4.73 3.86
C LEU A 235 7.68 -5.25 5.00
N ALA A 236 7.18 -5.23 6.23
CA ALA A 236 7.92 -5.75 7.38
C ALA A 236 7.42 -7.16 7.73
N LYS A 237 8.34 -8.11 7.87
CA LYS A 237 8.00 -9.34 8.59
C LYS A 237 7.97 -9.01 10.08
N ALA A 238 7.06 -9.65 10.81
CA ALA A 238 6.92 -9.53 12.27
C ALA A 238 8.10 -10.17 13.03
N GLN A 239 9.33 -9.92 12.59
CA GLN A 239 10.55 -10.25 13.31
C GLN A 239 10.75 -9.19 14.42
N LYS A 240 11.39 -9.59 15.52
CA LYS A 240 11.68 -8.71 16.68
C LYS A 240 10.45 -8.09 17.37
N LEU A 241 9.26 -8.70 17.27
CA LEU A 241 8.10 -8.30 18.11
C LEU A 241 8.37 -8.38 19.63
N SER A 242 9.40 -9.12 20.04
CA SER A 242 9.87 -9.24 21.42
C SER A 242 10.93 -8.21 21.83
N ASP A 243 11.22 -7.20 21.00
CA ASP A 243 12.14 -6.11 21.34
C ASP A 243 11.63 -5.37 22.60
N LEU A 244 12.51 -5.17 23.57
CA LEU A 244 12.14 -4.60 24.87
C LEU A 244 11.63 -3.15 24.76
N THR A 245 12.10 -2.39 23.77
CA THR A 245 11.64 -1.02 23.52
C THR A 245 10.18 -1.05 23.08
N ILE A 246 9.85 -1.93 22.12
CA ILE A 246 8.48 -2.07 21.62
C ILE A 246 7.58 -2.65 22.71
N ALA A 247 8.03 -3.68 23.42
CA ALA A 247 7.29 -4.30 24.51
C ALA A 247 6.97 -3.30 25.62
N GLY A 248 7.92 -2.45 26.02
CA GLY A 248 7.71 -1.41 27.03
C GLY A 248 6.69 -0.35 26.59
N ILE A 249 6.74 0.09 25.32
CA ILE A 249 5.74 1.01 24.75
C ILE A 249 4.36 0.34 24.72
N ALA A 250 4.29 -0.88 24.17
CA ALA A 250 3.05 -1.65 24.05
C ALA A 250 2.38 -1.87 25.42
N GLN A 251 3.16 -2.25 26.43
CA GLN A 251 2.68 -2.44 27.81
C GLN A 251 2.13 -1.15 28.41
N ARG A 252 2.87 -0.03 28.30
CA ARG A 252 2.44 1.27 28.84
C ARG A 252 1.12 1.75 28.22
N MET A 253 0.88 1.41 26.95
CA MET A 253 -0.30 1.84 26.22
C MET A 253 -1.46 0.84 26.23
N GLY A 254 -1.27 -0.37 26.78
CA GLY A 254 -2.28 -1.42 26.75
C GLY A 254 -2.61 -1.92 25.34
N VAL A 255 -1.59 -1.98 24.46
CA VAL A 255 -1.72 -2.43 23.06
C VAL A 255 -0.72 -3.54 22.75
N THR A 256 -0.79 -4.13 21.56
CA THR A 256 0.16 -5.16 21.12
C THR A 256 1.42 -4.54 20.48
N PRO A 257 2.57 -5.23 20.48
CA PRO A 257 3.75 -4.82 19.71
C PRO A 257 3.48 -4.56 18.23
N ALA A 258 2.61 -5.36 17.60
CA ALA A 258 2.22 -5.16 16.21
C ALA A 258 1.46 -3.84 16.00
N GLN A 259 0.56 -3.47 16.91
CA GLN A 259 -0.12 -2.19 16.88
C GLN A 259 0.86 -1.02 17.00
N VAL A 260 1.88 -1.11 17.88
CA VAL A 260 2.94 -0.09 17.98
C VAL A 260 3.67 0.10 16.65
N LEU A 261 4.06 -0.99 15.99
CA LEU A 261 4.75 -0.93 14.69
C LEU A 261 3.89 -0.33 13.57
N ILE A 262 2.62 -0.74 13.48
CA ILE A 262 1.66 -0.19 12.52
C ILE A 262 1.48 1.31 12.79
N ARG A 263 1.32 1.69 14.06
CA ARG A 263 1.10 3.08 14.45
C ARG A 263 2.32 3.96 14.17
N TRP A 264 3.53 3.49 14.47
CA TRP A 264 4.77 4.16 14.10
C TRP A 264 4.83 4.38 12.60
N SER A 265 4.57 3.34 11.80
CA SER A 265 4.55 3.45 10.34
C SER A 265 3.58 4.53 9.86
N MET A 266 2.37 4.57 10.41
CA MET A 266 1.35 5.55 10.03
C MET A 266 1.71 6.98 10.46
N GLN A 267 2.22 7.18 11.67
CA GLN A 267 2.66 8.51 12.15
C GLN A 267 3.88 9.05 11.38
N LYS A 268 4.66 8.16 10.74
CA LYS A 268 5.73 8.54 9.83
C LYS A 268 5.25 8.85 8.39
N GLY A 269 3.94 8.76 8.12
CA GLY A 269 3.37 9.03 6.79
C GLY A 269 3.38 7.83 5.84
N PHE A 270 3.61 6.61 6.33
CA PHE A 270 3.65 5.41 5.50
C PHE A 270 2.31 4.64 5.52
N VAL A 271 2.11 3.76 4.53
CA VAL A 271 0.93 2.89 4.39
C VAL A 271 1.30 1.44 4.72
N PRO A 272 1.24 1.01 6.00
CA PRO A 272 1.61 -0.35 6.39
C PRO A 272 0.64 -1.39 5.80
N LEU A 273 1.19 -2.54 5.43
CA LEU A 273 0.47 -3.70 4.88
C LEU A 273 0.62 -4.94 5.79
N PRO A 274 0.15 -4.90 7.04
CA PRO A 274 0.23 -6.06 7.91
C PRO A 274 -0.55 -7.25 7.29
N LYS A 275 0.10 -8.41 7.22
CA LYS A 275 -0.53 -9.66 6.78
C LYS A 275 -1.09 -10.43 7.97
N SER A 276 -2.31 -10.92 7.86
CA SER A 276 -2.84 -11.96 8.76
C SER A 276 -3.96 -12.75 8.07
N ASN A 277 -3.97 -14.07 8.27
CA ASN A 277 -5.08 -14.95 7.87
C ASN A 277 -6.07 -15.19 9.01
N HIS A 278 -5.89 -14.56 10.16
CA HIS A 278 -6.79 -14.74 11.30
C HIS A 278 -7.54 -13.45 11.61
N PRO A 279 -8.89 -13.47 11.64
CA PRO A 279 -9.73 -12.30 11.84
C PRO A 279 -9.43 -11.50 13.10
N GLU A 280 -9.13 -12.15 14.22
CA GLU A 280 -8.85 -11.49 15.50
C GLU A 280 -7.59 -10.62 15.43
N ARG A 281 -6.53 -11.09 14.74
CA ARG A 281 -5.34 -10.29 14.48
C ARG A 281 -5.59 -9.19 13.46
N GLN A 282 -6.41 -9.44 12.44
CA GLN A 282 -6.81 -8.41 11.47
C GLN A 282 -7.54 -7.26 12.15
N GLN A 283 -8.47 -7.55 13.06
CA GLN A 283 -9.20 -6.56 13.86
C GLN A 283 -8.25 -5.82 14.81
N THR A 284 -7.33 -6.53 15.45
CA THR A 284 -6.29 -5.92 16.30
C THR A 284 -5.41 -4.95 15.48
N ASN A 285 -5.03 -5.32 14.26
CA ASN A 285 -4.23 -4.49 13.35
C ASN A 285 -4.98 -3.26 12.81
N LEU A 286 -6.32 -3.31 12.71
CA LEU A 286 -7.15 -2.14 12.37
C LEU A 286 -7.35 -1.21 13.54
N ASP A 287 -7.37 -1.76 14.75
CA ASP A 287 -7.52 -0.99 15.96
C ASP A 287 -6.19 -0.28 16.29
N VAL A 288 -5.80 0.69 15.46
CA VAL A 288 -4.56 1.48 15.61
C VAL A 288 -4.86 2.99 15.62
N PHE A 289 -6.14 3.34 15.52
CA PHE A 289 -6.62 4.72 15.54
C PHE A 289 -6.97 5.22 16.95
N ARG A 290 -7.13 4.32 17.93
CA ARG A 290 -7.52 4.67 19.32
C ARG A 290 -6.38 5.23 20.18
N PHE A 291 -5.15 5.28 19.68
CA PHE A 291 -3.97 5.71 20.46
C PHE A 291 -2.93 6.46 19.61
N GLU A 292 -1.99 7.15 20.26
CA GLU A 292 -0.90 7.92 19.64
C GLU A 292 0.44 7.60 20.30
N LEU A 293 1.48 7.34 19.50
CA LEU A 293 2.85 7.35 20.00
C LEU A 293 3.29 8.80 20.18
N CYS A 294 3.77 9.15 21.38
CA CYS A 294 4.32 10.49 21.60
C CYS A 294 5.68 10.64 20.90
N SER A 295 6.21 11.87 20.88
CA SER A 295 7.52 12.17 20.28
C SER A 295 8.64 11.29 20.83
N ASP A 296 8.62 10.98 22.12
CA ASP A 296 9.67 10.18 22.77
C ASP A 296 9.59 8.71 22.35
N ASP A 297 8.37 8.18 22.15
CA ASP A 297 8.14 6.83 21.65
C ASP A 297 8.61 6.69 20.21
N VAL A 298 8.23 7.65 19.36
CA VAL A 298 8.71 7.68 17.98
C VAL A 298 10.23 7.80 17.94
N ALA A 299 10.83 8.66 18.77
CA ALA A 299 12.28 8.80 18.85
C ALA A 299 12.98 7.54 19.38
N ALA A 300 12.36 6.81 20.31
CA ALA A 300 12.88 5.54 20.81
C ALA A 300 12.89 4.46 19.72
N LEU A 301 11.80 4.34 18.95
CA LEU A 301 11.72 3.44 17.82
C LEU A 301 12.69 3.85 16.69
N ASP A 302 12.84 5.14 16.43
CA ASP A 302 13.78 5.65 15.43
C ASP A 302 15.26 5.33 15.78
N ARG A 303 15.59 5.12 17.06
CA ARG A 303 16.93 4.68 17.49
C ARG A 303 17.21 3.20 17.27
N LEU A 304 16.22 2.40 16.88
CA LEU A 304 16.38 0.96 16.62
C LEU A 304 17.01 0.63 15.27
N GLU A 305 17.31 1.63 14.44
CA GLU A 305 17.95 1.43 13.12
C GLU A 305 19.25 0.63 13.25
N GLU A 306 19.32 -0.51 12.56
CA GLU A 306 20.50 -1.38 12.52
C GLU A 306 20.76 -1.95 11.12
N GLY A 307 20.02 -1.52 10.10
CA GLY A 307 20.15 -2.03 8.73
C GLY A 307 19.60 -3.45 8.55
N LEU A 308 18.66 -3.89 9.38
CA LEU A 308 18.16 -5.27 9.37
C LEU A 308 17.22 -5.52 8.18
N VAL A 309 17.69 -6.21 7.15
CA VAL A 309 16.84 -6.78 6.10
C VAL A 309 16.25 -8.10 6.61
N THR A 310 14.93 -8.21 6.71
CA THR A 310 14.22 -9.42 7.19
C THR A 310 13.82 -10.37 6.06
N GLY A 311 14.00 -9.94 4.81
CA GLY A 311 13.71 -10.70 3.61
C GLY A 311 14.86 -10.73 2.61
N TRP A 312 14.47 -10.65 1.36
CA TRP A 312 15.35 -10.46 0.22
C TRP A 312 15.66 -8.95 0.13
N ASP A 313 16.90 -8.56 -0.19
CA ASP A 313 17.27 -7.15 -0.44
C ASP A 313 17.42 -6.87 -1.94
N PRO A 314 16.32 -6.77 -2.70
CA PRO A 314 16.36 -6.47 -4.13
C PRO A 314 17.01 -5.13 -4.45
N ILE A 315 17.05 -4.17 -3.51
CA ILE A 315 17.68 -2.86 -3.73
C ILE A 315 19.20 -3.01 -3.87
N ALA A 316 19.82 -3.90 -3.08
CA ALA A 316 21.25 -4.17 -3.14
C ALA A 316 21.62 -5.24 -4.18
N MET A 317 20.69 -6.14 -4.51
CA MET A 317 20.95 -7.33 -5.32
C MET A 317 20.67 -7.18 -6.82
N HIS A 318 19.96 -6.14 -7.27
CA HIS A 318 19.67 -5.95 -8.70
C HIS A 318 20.52 -4.84 -9.30
N ASP A 319 20.81 -5.03 -10.59
CA ASP A 319 21.56 -4.07 -11.37
C ASP A 319 20.74 -2.80 -11.67
N VAL A 320 21.47 -1.69 -11.76
CA VAL A 320 20.93 -0.35 -12.07
C VAL A 320 20.91 -0.12 -13.56
#